data_AF-A0A2N5A7Z5-F1
#
_entry.id   AF-A0A2N5A7Z5-F1
#
_cell.length_a   1.000
_cell.length_b   1.000
_cell.length_c   1.000
_cell.angle_alpha   90.00
_cell.angle_beta   90.00
_cell.angle_gamma   90.00
#
_symmetry.space_group_name_H-M   'P 1'
#
loop_
_entity.id
_entity.type
_entity.pdbx_description
1 polymer ?
#
loop_
_entity_poly.entity_id
_entity_poly.type
_entity_poly.pdbx_seq_one_letter_code
_entity_poly.pdbx_strand_id
1 'polypeptide(L)' 'VVDQGIADLGAGNKFIYFGDFNRFIVRRVTYMTLKRLVERYAEYDQTAFLAFHRFDCVLEDTAAIKALVGKPASGG' A
#
# COMPACT_ATOMS: atom_id res chain seq x y z
N VAL A 1 4.32 15.29 -0.68
CA VAL A 1 4.86 13.93 -0.93
C VAL A 1 4.42 13.52 -2.32
N VAL A 2 5.30 12.90 -3.12
CA VAL A 2 4.96 12.34 -4.43
C VAL A 2 4.96 10.83 -4.29
N ASP A 3 3.83 10.19 -4.60
CA ASP A 3 3.65 8.73 -4.53
C ASP A 3 3.19 8.23 -5.90
N GLN A 4 4.02 7.37 -6.52
CA GLN A 4 3.78 6.80 -7.85
C GLN A 4 2.75 5.66 -7.85
N GLY A 5 2.27 5.23 -6.68
CA GLY A 5 1.16 4.29 -6.54
C GLY A 5 -0.22 4.96 -6.57
N ILE A 6 -0.28 6.30 -6.50
CA ILE A 6 -1.53 7.06 -6.67
C ILE A 6 -1.88 7.12 -8.16
N ALA A 7 -3.17 7.00 -8.47
CA ALA A 7 -3.64 7.02 -9.85
C ALA A 7 -3.31 8.35 -10.55
N ASP A 8 -2.97 8.26 -11.84
CA ASP A 8 -2.82 9.43 -12.70
C ASP A 8 -4.15 10.20 -12.88
N LEU A 9 -4.01 11.46 -13.30
CA LEU A 9 -5.15 12.32 -13.64
C LEU A 9 -6.03 11.64 -14.71
N GLY A 10 -7.32 11.47 -14.39
CA GLY A 10 -8.30 10.88 -15.30
C GLY A 10 -9.74 11.14 -14.81
N ALA A 11 -10.71 10.98 -15.71
CA ALA A 11 -12.12 11.16 -15.37
C ALA A 11 -12.56 10.16 -14.28
N GLY A 12 -13.09 10.66 -13.16
CA GLY A 12 -13.50 9.84 -12.02
C GLY A 12 -12.37 9.36 -11.11
N ASN A 13 -11.10 9.55 -11.48
CA ASN A 13 -9.97 9.11 -10.66
C ASN A 13 -9.77 10.01 -9.44
N LYS A 14 -9.34 9.42 -8.32
CA LYS A 14 -8.77 10.14 -7.18
C LYS A 14 -7.26 10.22 -7.37
N PHE A 15 -6.76 11.36 -7.82
CA PHE A 15 -5.36 11.53 -8.22
C PHE A 15 -4.55 12.43 -7.29
N ILE A 16 -5.22 13.15 -6.39
CA ILE A 16 -4.59 13.97 -5.34
C ILE A 16 -5.32 13.75 -4.02
N TYR A 17 -4.57 13.64 -2.92
CA TYR A 17 -5.10 13.56 -1.57
C TYR A 17 -4.51 14.67 -0.71
N PHE A 18 -5.32 15.30 0.12
CA PHE A 18 -4.92 16.39 0.99
C PHE A 18 -5.61 16.29 2.35
N GLY A 19 -4.87 16.57 3.42
CA GLY A 19 -5.38 16.49 4.79
C GLY A 19 -4.32 16.12 5.83
N ASP A 20 -4.76 15.78 7.05
CA ASP A 20 -3.89 15.31 8.14
C ASP A 20 -3.64 13.80 8.04
N PHE A 21 -2.53 13.43 7.40
CA PHE A 21 -2.11 12.03 7.27
C PHE A 21 -1.62 11.42 8.60
N ASN A 22 -1.43 12.20 9.67
CA ASN A 22 -1.14 11.62 10.98
C ASN A 22 -2.34 10.85 11.56
N ARG A 23 -3.54 11.00 10.99
CA ARG A 23 -4.73 10.19 11.32
C ARG A 23 -4.83 8.89 10.52
N PHE A 24 -3.97 8.70 9.54
CA PHE A 24 -3.82 7.43 8.83
C PHE A 24 -2.77 6.58 9.53
N ILE A 25 -3.22 5.71 10.42
CA ILE A 25 -2.35 4.90 11.26
C ILE A 25 -1.98 3.63 10.53
N VAL A 26 -0.68 3.43 10.32
CA VAL A 26 -0.11 2.17 9.82
C VAL A 26 0.46 1.38 10.99
N ARG A 27 0.02 0.13 11.12
CA ARG A 27 0.49 -0.78 12.15
C ARG A 27 1.32 -1.89 11.53
N ARG A 28 2.59 -1.94 11.90
CA ARG A 28 3.47 -3.08 11.63
C ARG A 28 3.25 -4.13 12.71
N VAL A 29 2.83 -5.33 12.33
CA VAL A 29 2.60 -6.39 13.33
C VAL A 29 3.80 -7.30 13.43
N THR A 30 4.40 -7.30 14.63
CA THR A 30 5.68 -7.95 14.91
C THR A 30 6.77 -7.49 13.93
N TYR A 31 7.96 -8.07 14.02
CA TYR A 31 9.01 -7.81 13.03
C TYR A 31 8.87 -8.74 11.82
N MET A 32 9.60 -8.46 10.73
CA MET A 32 9.68 -9.36 9.57
C MET A 32 10.31 -10.69 9.97
N THR A 33 9.64 -11.79 9.63
CA THR A 33 10.19 -13.14 9.79
C THR A 33 10.86 -13.57 8.50
N LEU A 34 12.16 -13.88 8.56
CA LEU A 34 12.93 -14.37 7.41
C LEU A 34 13.30 -15.83 7.62
N LYS A 35 13.01 -16.69 6.64
CA LYS A 35 13.39 -18.10 6.62
C LYS A 35 14.23 -18.41 5.38
N ARG A 36 15.44 -18.91 5.60
CA ARG A 36 16.26 -19.53 4.55
C ARG A 36 15.81 -20.98 4.37
N LEU A 37 15.44 -21.34 3.14
CA LEU A 37 15.01 -22.68 2.77
C LEU A 37 16.20 -23.42 2.16
N VAL A 38 16.78 -24.34 2.93
CA VAL A 38 17.92 -25.16 2.49
C VAL A 38 17.54 -26.57 2.06
N GLU A 39 16.43 -27.11 2.58
CA GLU A 39 16.03 -28.50 2.31
C GLU A 39 15.16 -28.62 1.05
N ARG A 40 14.18 -27.72 0.87
CA ARG A 40 13.20 -27.80 -0.23
C ARG A 40 13.80 -27.66 -1.65
N TYR A 41 14.97 -27.03 -1.76
CA TYR A 41 15.64 -26.78 -3.04
C TYR A 41 17.07 -27.34 -3.10
N ALA A 42 17.43 -28.20 -2.13
CA ALA A 42 18.74 -28.84 -2.08
C ALA A 42 19.04 -29.65 -3.35
N GLU A 43 18.02 -30.35 -3.89
CA GLU A 43 18.14 -31.19 -5.09
C GLU A 43 18.49 -30.40 -6.36
N TYR A 44 18.28 -29.07 -6.35
CA TYR A 44 18.57 -28.18 -7.48
C TYR A 44 19.77 -27.25 -7.21
N ASP A 45 20.54 -27.51 -6.13
CA ASP A 45 21.65 -26.65 -5.67
C ASP A 45 21.23 -25.17 -5.51
N GLN A 46 20.02 -24.96 -4.97
CA GLN A 46 19.43 -23.63 -4.82
C GLN A 46 19.14 -23.29 -3.35
N THR A 47 19.35 -22.02 -3.00
CA THR A 47 18.93 -21.45 -1.72
C THR A 47 17.79 -20.47 -1.96
N ALA A 48 16.67 -20.66 -1.26
CA ALA A 48 15.54 -19.72 -1.32
C ALA A 48 15.35 -18.98 0.01
N PHE A 49 14.81 -17.77 -0.06
CA PHE A 49 14.48 -16.94 1.10
C PHE A 49 12.98 -16.63 1.09
N LEU A 50 12.32 -16.90 2.20
CA LEU A 50 10.93 -16.52 2.43
C LEU A 50 10.88 -15.44 3.51
N ALA A 51 10.38 -14.27 3.14
CA ALA A 51 10.10 -13.18 4.06
C ALA A 51 8.59 -13.06 4.29
N PHE A 52 8.18 -13.06 5.56
CA PHE A 52 6.81 -12.78 5.96
C PHE A 52 6.80 -11.48 6.77
N HIS A 53 6.03 -10.50 6.30
CA HIS A 53 5.88 -9.23 6.97
C HIS A 53 4.43 -8.78 6.90
N ARG A 54 3.85 -8.42 8.04
CA ARG A 54 2.44 -8.13 8.16
C ARG A 54 2.21 -6.68 8.54
N PHE A 55 1.37 -6.02 7.75
CA PHE A 55 0.91 -4.67 8.00
C PHE A 55 -0.61 -4.63 8.07
N ASP A 56 -1.10 -3.63 8.78
CA ASP A 56 -2.50 -3.25 8.84
C ASP A 56 -2.58 -1.72 8.84
N CYS A 57 -3.72 -1.17 8.45
CA CYS A 57 -3.92 0.28 8.43
C CYS A 57 -5.35 0.68 8.75
N VAL A 58 -5.50 1.85 9.36
CA VAL A 58 -6.82 2.42 9.65
C VAL A 58 -6.76 3.95 9.50
N LEU A 59 -7.82 4.53 8.94
CA LEU A 59 -8.06 5.97 8.99
C LEU A 59 -8.99 6.23 10.17
N GLU A 60 -8.44 6.75 11.27
CA GLU A 60 -9.19 6.95 12.51
C GLU A 60 -10.29 8.01 12.36
N ASP A 61 -9.98 9.08 11.60
CA ASP A 61 -10.92 10.13 11.26
C ASP A 61 -11.09 10.24 9.74
N THR A 62 -12.26 9.82 9.25
CA THR A 62 -12.60 9.86 7.81
C THR A 62 -12.78 11.28 7.26
N ALA A 63 -12.90 12.29 8.11
CA ALA A 63 -12.93 13.70 7.70
C ALA A 63 -11.53 14.28 7.49
N ALA A 64 -10.49 13.68 8.09
CA ALA A 64 -9.14 14.22 8.11
C ALA A 64 -8.45 14.27 6.74
N ILE A 65 -8.87 13.43 5.79
CA ILE A 65 -8.28 13.36 4.44
C ILE A 65 -9.38 13.45 3.39
N LYS A 66 -9.16 14.29 2.38
CA LYS A 66 -10.03 14.41 1.20
C LYS A 66 -9.24 14.15 -0.07
N ALA A 67 -9.93 13.58 -1.05
CA ALA A 67 -9.40 13.34 -2.38
C ALA A 67 -9.99 14.34 -3.37
N LEU A 68 -9.14 14.89 -4.24
CA LEU A 68 -9.60 15.56 -5.45
C LEU A 68 -9.94 14.49 -6.50
N VAL A 69 -11.15 14.57 -7.03
CA VAL A 69 -11.66 13.63 -8.03
C VAL A 69 -11.69 14.30 -9.39
N GLY A 70 -11.16 13.63 -10.42
CA GLY A 70 -11.25 14.10 -11.79
C GLY A 70 -12.71 14.16 -12.20
N LYS A 71 -13.13 15.27 -12.83
CA LYS A 71 -14.51 15.44 -13.27
C LYS A 71 -14.91 14.23 -14.13
N PRO A 72 -15.98 13.49 -13.78
CA PRO A 72 -16.46 12.40 -14.61
C PRO A 72 -16.87 12.97 -15.97
N ALA A 73 -16.69 12.19 -17.05
CA ALA A 73 -17.22 12.58 -18.34
C ALA A 73 -18.73 12.79 -18.18
N SER A 74 -19.22 14.00 -18.47
CA SER A 74 -20.65 14.25 -18.53
C SER A 74 -21.21 13.46 -19.72
N GLY A 75 -21.77 12.28 -19.44
CA GLY A 75 -22.59 11.58 -20.42
C GLY A 75 -23.80 12.44 -20.76
N GLY A 76 -24.09 12.58 -22.05
CA GLY A 76 -25.41 12.97 -22.53
C GLY A 76 -26.44 11.87 -22.31
#